data_AF-D4K8H5-F1
#
_entry.id   AF-D4K8H5-F1
#
_cell.length_a   1.000
_cell.length_b   1.000
_cell.length_c   1.000
_cell.angle_alpha   90.00
_cell.angle_beta   90.00
_cell.angle_gamma   90.00
#
_symmetry.space_group_name_H-M   'P 1'
#
loop_
_entity.id
_entity.type
_entity.pdbx_description
1 polymer ?
#
loop_
_entity_poly.entity_id
_entity_poly.type
_entity_poly.pdbx_seq_one_letter_code
_entity_poly.pdbx_strand_id
1 'polypeptide(L)'
;MKELNRREFLTLSGAAVVALSLAGCGGPSTPPAPTTSKETELLTAINKVWKEKFDAGLVDHEQLTLNQDAVGAIRCYGRVFEEANETPHTLKDPDHKIIFGELNGLEDKIRNKYGKDSLAGMAGISEPSPENVVALEDAYSCEDAAVRAFVAKLLDNSNSAKAEFISIYLPVVQGKTYMTAVVFRNNKV
;
A
#
# COMPACT_ATOMS: atom_id res chain seq x y z
N MET A 1 15.66 18.08 10.39
CA MET A 1 15.00 16.94 9.74
C MET A 1 13.86 17.52 8.91
N LYS A 2 13.77 17.18 7.62
CA LYS A 2 12.76 17.74 6.71
C LYS A 2 11.48 16.90 6.88
N GLU A 3 10.31 17.51 7.03
CA GLU A 3 9.03 16.80 7.06
C GLU A 3 8.87 15.98 5.78
N LEU A 4 8.71 14.66 5.92
CA LEU A 4 8.40 13.75 4.83
C LEU A 4 6.88 13.63 4.74
N ASN A 5 6.27 14.33 3.78
CA ASN A 5 4.84 14.18 3.51
C ASN A 5 4.57 12.92 2.66
N ARG A 6 3.31 12.50 2.55
CA ARG A 6 2.84 11.37 1.71
C ARG A 6 3.46 11.28 0.32
N ARG A 7 3.73 12.42 -0.34
CA ARG A 7 4.37 12.45 -1.67
C ARG A 7 5.86 12.17 -1.59
N GLU A 8 6.56 12.73 -0.62
CA GLU A 8 7.98 12.45 -0.34
C GLU A 8 8.17 10.99 0.09
N PHE A 9 7.24 10.40 0.85
CA PHE A 9 7.25 8.98 1.22
C PHE A 9 7.12 8.03 0.01
N LEU A 10 6.20 8.36 -0.91
CA LEU A 10 6.04 7.64 -2.18
C LEU A 10 7.18 7.89 -3.18
N THR A 11 7.97 8.98 -3.01
CA THR A 11 9.17 9.25 -3.82
C THR A 11 10.46 8.76 -3.17
N LEU A 12 10.54 8.61 -1.85
CA LEU A 12 11.69 8.02 -1.15
C LEU A 12 11.83 6.54 -1.49
N SER A 13 10.71 5.85 -1.76
CA SER A 13 10.74 4.50 -2.34
C SER A 13 11.37 4.46 -3.74
N GLY A 14 11.62 5.61 -4.38
CA GLY A 14 12.32 5.72 -5.66
C GLY A 14 13.64 6.49 -5.66
N ALA A 15 13.96 7.25 -4.61
CA ALA A 15 15.16 8.10 -4.58
C ALA A 15 16.36 7.53 -3.78
N ALA A 16 16.21 6.39 -3.11
CA ALA A 16 17.30 5.76 -2.34
C ALA A 16 18.03 4.62 -3.10
N VAL A 17 18.02 4.61 -4.44
CA VAL A 17 18.91 3.75 -5.24
C VAL A 17 20.15 4.55 -5.63
N VAL A 18 21.04 4.81 -4.68
CA VAL A 18 22.43 5.14 -5.00
C VAL A 18 23.35 4.20 -4.24
N ALA A 19 23.88 3.26 -5.02
CA ALA A 19 25.12 2.53 -4.83
C ALA A 19 25.26 1.64 -3.59
N LEU A 20 24.79 0.39 -3.72
CA LEU A 20 25.60 -0.75 -3.27
C LEU A 20 25.48 -1.89 -4.28
N SER A 21 26.38 -1.90 -5.26
CA SER A 21 26.63 -3.10 -6.07
C SER A 21 27.23 -4.16 -5.17
N LEU A 22 26.42 -5.14 -4.76
CA LEU A 22 26.91 -6.43 -4.30
C LEU A 22 26.14 -7.53 -5.04
N ALA A 23 26.93 -8.30 -5.79
CA ALA A 23 26.52 -9.51 -6.49
C ALA A 23 25.78 -10.48 -5.56
N GLY A 24 24.79 -11.20 -6.11
CA GLY A 24 24.35 -12.46 -5.53
C GLY A 24 22.85 -12.76 -5.62
N CYS A 25 22.55 -13.77 -6.43
CA CYS A 25 21.39 -14.65 -6.37
C CYS A 25 20.06 -14.16 -6.98
N GLY A 26 19.84 -14.56 -8.23
CA GLY A 26 18.50 -14.76 -8.76
C GLY A 26 17.80 -15.88 -7.97
N GLY A 27 16.89 -15.49 -7.07
CA GLY A 27 15.90 -16.38 -6.48
C GLY A 27 14.58 -16.25 -7.25
N PRO A 28 13.78 -17.33 -7.36
CA PRO A 28 12.53 -17.30 -8.09
C PRO A 28 11.60 -16.23 -7.49
N SER A 29 11.06 -15.37 -8.35
CA SER A 29 9.94 -14.49 -8.01
C SER A 29 8.90 -15.30 -7.27
N THR A 30 8.66 -14.94 -6.01
CA THR A 30 7.64 -15.61 -5.19
C THR A 30 6.31 -15.52 -5.93
N PRO A 31 5.60 -16.65 -6.14
CA PRO A 31 4.27 -16.61 -6.73
C PRO A 31 3.38 -15.65 -5.90
N PRO A 32 2.46 -14.89 -6.54
CA PRO A 32 1.51 -14.10 -5.78
C PRO A 32 0.78 -15.02 -4.80
N ALA A 33 0.77 -14.62 -3.52
CA ALA A 33 0.09 -15.39 -2.48
C ALA A 33 -1.39 -15.59 -2.88
N PRO A 34 -1.98 -16.77 -2.63
CA PRO A 34 -3.41 -16.98 -2.86
C PRO A 34 -4.20 -15.92 -2.10
N THR A 35 -5.09 -15.21 -2.80
CA THR A 35 -5.98 -14.23 -2.18
C THR A 35 -6.78 -14.89 -1.06
N THR A 36 -6.73 -14.31 0.14
CA THR A 36 -7.44 -14.85 1.31
C THR A 36 -8.94 -14.48 1.27
N SER A 37 -9.79 -15.21 2.02
CA SER A 37 -11.22 -14.87 2.16
C SER A 37 -11.42 -13.43 2.64
N LYS A 38 -10.60 -12.98 3.60
CA LYS A 38 -10.67 -11.63 4.17
C LYS A 38 -10.32 -10.53 3.17
N GLU A 39 -9.33 -10.73 2.30
CA GLU A 39 -9.00 -9.76 1.25
C GLU A 39 -10.15 -9.63 0.24
N THR A 40 -10.81 -10.74 -0.09
CA THR A 40 -11.97 -10.75 -1.00
C THR A 40 -13.20 -10.09 -0.36
N GLU A 41 -13.45 -10.35 0.92
CA GLU A 41 -14.51 -9.70 1.70
C GLU A 41 -14.28 -8.18 1.79
N LEU A 42 -13.07 -7.76 2.14
CA LEU A 42 -12.72 -6.35 2.22
C LEU A 42 -12.81 -5.66 0.85
N LEU A 43 -12.31 -6.29 -0.22
CA LEU A 43 -12.44 -5.77 -1.58
C LEU A 43 -13.92 -5.56 -1.95
N THR A 44 -14.78 -6.51 -1.61
CA THR A 44 -16.23 -6.43 -1.87
C THR A 44 -16.85 -5.25 -1.13
N ALA A 45 -16.50 -5.07 0.15
CA ALA A 45 -16.98 -3.93 0.93
C ALA A 45 -16.46 -2.58 0.38
N ILE A 46 -15.18 -2.50 0.03
CA ILE A 46 -14.57 -1.33 -0.61
C ILE A 46 -15.30 -1.00 -1.92
N ASN A 47 -15.50 -1.98 -2.79
CA ASN A 47 -16.13 -1.76 -4.10
C ASN A 47 -17.60 -1.36 -3.99
N LYS A 48 -18.32 -1.76 -2.93
CA LYS A 48 -19.66 -1.23 -2.66
C LYS A 48 -19.61 0.29 -2.44
N VAL A 49 -18.72 0.77 -1.58
CA VAL A 49 -18.56 2.22 -1.32
C VAL A 49 -17.98 2.92 -2.56
N TRP A 50 -17.06 2.29 -3.27
CA TRP A 50 -16.45 2.84 -4.50
C TRP A 50 -17.48 3.06 -5.59
N LYS A 51 -18.41 2.11 -5.79
CA LYS A 51 -19.52 2.26 -6.73
C LYS A 51 -20.41 3.47 -6.39
N GLU A 52 -20.71 3.68 -5.11
CA GLU A 52 -21.45 4.89 -4.70
C GLU A 52 -20.69 6.18 -5.01
N LYS A 53 -19.34 6.17 -4.93
CA LYS A 53 -18.49 7.30 -5.35
C LYS A 53 -18.53 7.48 -6.88
N PHE A 54 -18.56 6.39 -7.64
CA PHE A 54 -18.67 6.43 -9.10
C PHE A 54 -20.03 7.00 -9.54
N ASP A 55 -21.12 6.53 -8.95
CA ASP A 55 -22.47 7.03 -9.22
C ASP A 55 -22.60 8.54 -8.90
N ALA A 56 -21.80 9.04 -7.94
CA ALA A 56 -21.69 10.45 -7.61
C ALA A 56 -20.68 11.24 -8.48
N GLY A 57 -20.03 10.60 -9.45
CA GLY A 57 -19.02 11.21 -10.33
C GLY A 57 -17.71 11.59 -9.64
N LEU A 58 -17.37 10.95 -8.52
CA LEU A 58 -16.17 11.24 -7.72
C LEU A 58 -14.96 10.35 -8.07
N VAL A 59 -15.17 9.27 -8.82
CA VAL A 59 -14.14 8.37 -9.33
C VAL A 59 -14.45 7.99 -10.77
N ASP A 60 -13.43 7.67 -11.56
CA ASP A 60 -13.53 7.43 -13.01
C ASP A 60 -13.91 5.98 -13.35
N HIS A 61 -13.74 5.05 -12.40
CA HIS A 61 -14.00 3.62 -12.58
C HIS A 61 -15.02 3.12 -11.55
N GLU A 62 -16.01 2.37 -12.02
CA GLU A 62 -17.11 1.83 -11.21
C GLU A 62 -16.63 0.90 -10.09
N GLN A 63 -15.56 0.16 -10.33
CA GLN A 63 -15.00 -0.80 -9.40
C GLN A 63 -13.48 -0.86 -9.51
N LEU A 64 -12.83 -1.18 -8.40
CA LEU A 64 -11.41 -1.51 -8.35
C LEU A 64 -11.21 -3.00 -8.63
N THR A 65 -10.23 -3.31 -9.47
CA THR A 65 -9.81 -4.69 -9.75
C THR A 65 -8.67 -5.07 -8.82
N LEU A 66 -8.81 -6.19 -8.11
CA LEU A 66 -7.72 -6.70 -7.27
C LEU A 66 -6.52 -7.05 -8.15
N ASN A 67 -5.40 -6.43 -7.86
CA ASN A 67 -4.13 -6.70 -8.50
C ASN A 67 -3.02 -6.44 -7.49
N GLN A 68 -2.28 -7.48 -7.15
CA GLN A 68 -1.24 -7.44 -6.11
C GLN A 68 0.13 -6.94 -6.61
N ASP A 69 0.19 -6.35 -7.81
CA ASP A 69 1.46 -5.86 -8.35
C ASP A 69 2.10 -4.74 -7.53
N ALA A 70 1.28 -3.91 -6.86
CA ALA A 70 1.71 -2.82 -5.99
C ALA A 70 1.77 -3.22 -4.50
N VAL A 71 1.52 -4.48 -4.14
CA VAL A 71 1.42 -4.92 -2.72
C VAL A 71 2.68 -4.64 -1.92
N GLY A 72 3.86 -4.65 -2.55
CA GLY A 72 5.13 -4.35 -1.90
C GLY A 72 5.16 -2.96 -1.25
N ALA A 73 4.38 -2.00 -1.76
CA ALA A 73 4.31 -0.63 -1.22
C ALA A 73 3.66 -0.56 0.18
N ILE A 74 2.84 -1.55 0.54
CA ILE A 74 2.17 -1.64 1.84
C ILE A 74 2.72 -2.81 2.68
N ARG A 75 3.12 -3.90 2.02
CA ARG A 75 3.67 -5.10 2.67
C ARG A 75 5.02 -4.84 3.34
N CYS A 76 5.82 -3.91 2.82
CA CYS A 76 7.08 -3.48 3.44
C CYS A 76 6.90 -3.07 4.90
N TYR A 77 5.94 -2.20 5.20
CA TYR A 77 5.62 -1.78 6.57
C TYR A 77 4.84 -2.84 7.34
N GLY A 78 3.88 -3.49 6.68
CA GLY A 78 3.11 -4.57 7.31
C GLY A 78 4.02 -5.65 7.94
N ARG A 79 5.08 -6.06 7.22
CA ARG A 79 6.06 -7.02 7.72
C ARG A 79 6.92 -6.50 8.87
N VAL A 80 7.27 -5.22 8.87
CA VAL A 80 7.98 -4.60 10.00
C VAL A 80 7.12 -4.69 11.27
N PHE A 81 5.83 -4.35 11.18
CA PHE A 81 4.94 -4.45 12.33
C PHE A 81 4.69 -5.90 12.78
N GLU A 82 4.63 -6.85 11.85
CA GLU A 82 4.49 -8.28 12.16
C GLU A 82 5.75 -8.83 12.85
N GLU A 83 6.93 -8.49 12.35
CA GLU A 83 8.22 -8.93 12.91
C GLU A 83 8.46 -8.30 14.30
N ALA A 84 8.20 -7.01 14.44
CA ALA A 84 8.28 -6.31 15.73
C ALA A 84 7.12 -6.69 16.68
N ASN A 85 6.04 -7.25 16.11
CA ASN A 85 4.79 -7.57 16.79
C ASN A 85 4.25 -6.42 17.65
N GLU A 86 4.36 -5.19 17.14
CA GLU A 86 3.87 -3.98 17.78
C GLU A 86 3.43 -2.94 16.76
N THR A 87 2.49 -2.07 17.16
CA THR A 87 2.11 -0.88 16.43
C THR A 87 1.52 0.14 17.42
N PRO A 88 1.95 1.41 17.44
CA PRO A 88 2.93 2.05 16.57
C PRO A 88 4.36 1.50 16.77
N HIS A 89 5.23 1.75 15.79
CA HIS A 89 6.61 1.29 15.78
C HIS A 89 7.56 2.42 15.34
N THR A 90 8.65 2.61 16.07
CA THR A 90 9.74 3.50 15.66
C THR A 90 10.69 2.74 14.75
N LEU A 91 10.81 3.15 13.49
CA LEU A 91 11.68 2.47 12.51
C LEU A 91 13.14 2.50 12.95
N LYS A 92 13.80 1.34 12.85
CA LYS A 92 15.20 1.10 13.20
C LYS A 92 15.95 0.54 11.98
N ASP A 93 17.29 0.54 12.05
CA ASP A 93 18.13 0.03 10.98
C ASP A 93 17.80 -1.40 10.49
N PRO A 94 17.42 -2.36 11.35
CA PRO A 94 17.01 -3.69 10.88
C PRO A 94 15.76 -3.67 9.99
N ASP A 95 14.83 -2.74 10.22
CA ASP A 95 13.57 -2.65 9.49
C ASP A 95 13.80 -2.21 8.05
N HIS A 96 14.83 -1.41 7.81
CA HIS A 96 15.23 -1.01 6.45
C HIS A 96 15.53 -2.22 5.56
N LYS A 97 16.07 -3.31 6.12
CA LYS A 97 16.31 -4.54 5.35
C LYS A 97 15.00 -5.17 4.85
N ILE A 98 13.95 -5.17 5.69
CA ILE A 98 12.62 -5.67 5.34
C ILE A 98 12.01 -4.74 4.29
N ILE A 99 12.05 -3.43 4.53
CA ILE A 99 11.46 -2.42 3.65
C ILE A 99 12.11 -2.47 2.27
N PHE A 100 13.44 -2.44 2.19
CA PHE A 100 14.15 -2.50 0.91
C PHE A 100 13.99 -3.84 0.22
N GLY A 101 13.88 -4.95 0.95
CA GLY A 101 13.59 -6.25 0.37
C GLY A 101 12.27 -6.29 -0.39
N GLU A 102 11.23 -5.64 0.16
CA GLU A 102 9.89 -5.55 -0.43
C GLU A 102 9.79 -4.50 -1.55
N LEU A 103 10.51 -3.39 -1.43
CA LEU A 103 10.51 -2.31 -2.42
C LEU A 103 11.46 -2.57 -3.61
N ASN A 104 12.40 -3.52 -3.48
CA ASN A 104 13.41 -3.78 -4.50
C ASN A 104 12.76 -4.12 -5.86
N GLY A 105 13.02 -3.29 -6.87
CA GLY A 105 12.46 -3.44 -8.22
C GLY A 105 10.96 -3.13 -8.35
N LEU A 106 10.28 -2.74 -7.26
CA LEU A 106 8.85 -2.43 -7.30
C LEU A 106 8.58 -1.18 -8.14
N GLU A 107 9.36 -0.12 -7.96
CA GLU A 107 9.19 1.11 -8.74
C GLU A 107 9.34 0.84 -10.24
N ASP A 108 10.42 0.15 -10.63
CA ASP A 108 10.67 -0.22 -12.03
C ASP A 108 9.55 -1.11 -12.58
N LYS A 109 9.08 -2.08 -11.81
CA LYS A 109 7.95 -2.93 -12.19
C LYS A 109 6.70 -2.10 -12.46
N ILE A 110 6.32 -1.22 -11.53
CA ILE A 110 5.12 -0.39 -11.67
C ILE A 110 5.27 0.58 -12.84
N ARG A 111 6.41 1.27 -12.94
CA ARG A 111 6.71 2.21 -14.03
C ARG A 111 6.69 1.52 -15.39
N ASN A 112 7.31 0.35 -15.51
CA ASN A 112 7.40 -0.39 -16.77
C ASN A 112 6.08 -1.04 -17.17
N LYS A 113 5.20 -1.39 -16.23
CA LYS A 113 3.93 -2.04 -16.56
C LYS A 113 2.78 -1.04 -16.72
N TYR A 114 2.71 -0.03 -15.84
CA TYR A 114 1.58 0.89 -15.73
C TYR A 114 1.94 2.32 -16.13
N GLY A 115 3.22 2.67 -16.24
CA GLY A 115 3.67 4.02 -16.55
C GLY A 115 4.13 4.79 -15.32
N LYS A 116 4.77 5.95 -15.54
CA LYS A 116 5.25 6.82 -14.46
C LYS A 116 4.06 7.34 -13.63
N ASP A 117 4.24 7.51 -12.32
CA ASP A 117 3.24 8.10 -11.42
C ASP A 117 1.91 7.33 -11.38
N SER A 118 1.99 5.98 -11.48
CA SER A 118 0.83 5.07 -11.49
C SER A 118 0.25 4.78 -10.10
N LEU A 119 1.07 4.86 -9.04
CA LEU A 119 0.58 4.75 -7.66
C LEU A 119 -0.26 5.98 -7.33
N ALA A 120 -1.48 5.77 -6.83
CA ALA A 120 -2.48 6.82 -6.74
C ALA A 120 -2.84 7.14 -5.28
N GLY A 121 -3.10 6.15 -4.43
CA GLY A 121 -3.48 6.36 -3.04
C GLY A 121 -3.15 5.18 -2.14
N MET A 122 -3.00 5.41 -0.84
CA MET A 122 -2.66 4.39 0.16
C MET A 122 -3.41 4.63 1.47
N ALA A 123 -3.88 3.58 2.13
CA ALA A 123 -4.56 3.65 3.42
C ALA A 123 -4.14 2.51 4.35
N GLY A 124 -4.35 2.69 5.66
CA GLY A 124 -4.03 1.69 6.68
C GLY A 124 -2.68 1.85 7.36
N ILE A 125 -1.79 2.68 6.82
CA ILE A 125 -0.45 2.97 7.37
C ILE A 125 -0.31 4.48 7.51
N SER A 126 0.09 4.95 8.68
CA SER A 126 0.31 6.38 8.94
C SER A 126 1.52 6.91 8.17
N GLU A 127 1.54 8.22 7.94
CA GLU A 127 2.78 8.89 7.57
C GLU A 127 3.81 8.78 8.71
N PRO A 128 5.12 8.71 8.40
CA PRO A 128 6.15 8.69 9.42
C PRO A 128 6.16 10.02 10.17
N SER A 129 6.14 9.95 11.51
CA SER A 129 6.29 11.14 12.36
C SER A 129 7.71 11.73 12.24
N PRO A 130 7.97 12.95 12.76
CA PRO A 130 9.33 13.49 12.87
C PRO A 130 10.32 12.61 13.66
N GLU A 131 9.79 11.69 14.48
CA GLU A 131 10.54 10.72 15.28
C GLU A 131 10.66 9.36 14.57
N ASN A 132 10.32 9.28 13.27
CA ASN A 132 10.27 8.05 12.47
C ASN A 132 9.31 6.99 13.04
N VAL A 133 8.23 7.41 13.69
CA VAL A 133 7.18 6.52 14.17
C VAL A 133 6.13 6.32 13.09
N VAL A 134 5.82 5.07 12.79
CA VAL A 134 4.74 4.66 11.87
C VAL A 134 3.73 3.79 12.60
N ALA A 135 2.48 3.78 12.17
CA ALA A 135 1.40 3.00 12.80
C ALA A 135 0.49 2.34 11.76
N LEU A 136 -0.12 1.21 12.17
CA LEU A 136 -1.29 0.66 11.51
C LEU A 136 -2.52 1.35 12.08
N GLU A 137 -3.26 2.06 11.23
CA GLU A 137 -4.35 2.94 11.69
C GLU A 137 -5.71 2.26 11.70
N ASP A 138 -5.88 1.25 10.83
CA ASP A 138 -7.20 0.72 10.48
C ASP A 138 -7.28 -0.77 10.84
N ALA A 139 -7.96 -1.07 11.95
CA ALA A 139 -8.29 -2.45 12.30
C ALA A 139 -9.19 -3.07 11.23
N TYR A 140 -8.98 -4.34 10.88
CA TYR A 140 -9.80 -5.02 9.89
C TYR A 140 -11.28 -4.96 10.25
N SER A 141 -12.08 -4.41 9.35
CA SER A 141 -13.53 -4.34 9.48
C SER A 141 -14.17 -4.22 8.09
N CYS A 142 -15.28 -4.93 7.90
CA CYS A 142 -16.16 -4.77 6.73
C CYS A 142 -17.42 -3.96 7.08
N GLU A 143 -17.49 -3.37 8.28
CA GLU A 143 -18.58 -2.49 8.68
C GLU A 143 -18.59 -1.23 7.80
N ASP A 144 -19.78 -0.83 7.35
CA ASP A 144 -19.98 0.24 6.37
C ASP A 144 -19.28 1.55 6.78
N ALA A 145 -19.39 1.97 8.05
CA ALA A 145 -18.74 3.18 8.55
C ALA A 145 -17.20 3.11 8.51
N ALA A 146 -16.61 1.96 8.87
CA ALA A 146 -15.17 1.76 8.86
C ALA A 146 -14.63 1.75 7.42
N VAL A 147 -15.33 1.04 6.52
CA VAL A 147 -14.96 0.96 5.10
C VAL A 147 -15.08 2.33 4.42
N ARG A 148 -16.10 3.12 4.73
CA ARG A 148 -16.23 4.50 4.22
C ARG A 148 -15.07 5.39 4.64
N ALA A 149 -14.68 5.32 5.92
CA ALA A 149 -13.52 6.06 6.41
C ALA A 149 -12.23 5.61 5.70
N PHE A 150 -12.05 4.31 5.51
CA PHE A 150 -10.91 3.75 4.80
C PHE A 150 -10.85 4.18 3.33
N VAL A 151 -11.99 4.15 2.62
CA VAL A 151 -12.09 4.63 1.23
C VAL A 151 -11.81 6.13 1.13
N ALA A 152 -12.23 6.93 2.12
CA ALA A 152 -11.88 8.35 2.15
C ALA A 152 -10.36 8.57 2.22
N LYS A 153 -9.63 7.80 3.04
CA LYS A 153 -8.15 7.84 3.09
C LYS A 153 -7.50 7.42 1.77
N LEU A 154 -8.06 6.41 1.09
CA LEU A 154 -7.60 6.01 -0.24
C LEU A 154 -7.77 7.15 -1.25
N LEU A 155 -8.89 7.88 -1.18
CA LEU A 155 -9.22 9.00 -2.07
C LEU A 155 -8.53 10.32 -1.74
N ASP A 156 -7.82 10.41 -0.62
CA ASP A 156 -7.10 11.62 -0.16
C ASP A 156 -5.83 11.95 -0.99
N ASN A 157 -5.78 11.52 -2.24
CA ASN A 157 -4.76 11.89 -3.21
C ASN A 157 -5.42 12.20 -4.55
N SER A 158 -4.96 13.28 -5.20
CA SER A 158 -5.52 13.77 -6.47
C SER A 158 -5.57 12.73 -7.59
N ASN A 159 -4.75 11.68 -7.53
CA ASN A 159 -4.74 10.62 -8.55
C ASN A 159 -5.67 9.45 -8.23
N SER A 160 -6.14 9.31 -6.99
CA SER A 160 -6.93 8.16 -6.52
C SER A 160 -8.29 8.03 -7.18
N ALA A 161 -8.90 9.16 -7.58
CA ALA A 161 -10.16 9.14 -8.31
C ALA A 161 -10.04 8.39 -9.65
N LYS A 162 -8.84 8.29 -10.21
CA LYS A 162 -8.56 7.60 -11.48
C LYS A 162 -8.07 6.17 -11.29
N ALA A 163 -8.13 5.62 -10.08
CA ALA A 163 -7.61 4.29 -9.83
C ALA A 163 -8.47 3.20 -10.47
N GLU A 164 -7.80 2.21 -11.06
CA GLU A 164 -8.38 1.03 -11.68
C GLU A 164 -8.14 -0.23 -10.85
N PHE A 165 -7.03 -0.23 -10.12
CA PHE A 165 -6.50 -1.39 -9.43
C PHE A 165 -6.32 -1.12 -7.94
N ILE A 166 -6.38 -2.18 -7.16
CA ILE A 166 -6.09 -2.17 -5.73
C ILE A 166 -5.22 -3.38 -5.35
N SER A 167 -4.18 -3.14 -4.57
CA SER A 167 -3.48 -4.18 -3.80
C SER A 167 -3.91 -4.08 -2.34
N ILE A 168 -4.11 -5.22 -1.69
CA ILE A 168 -4.54 -5.32 -0.28
C ILE A 168 -3.53 -6.19 0.45
N TYR A 169 -3.15 -5.77 1.66
CA TYR A 169 -2.36 -6.58 2.58
C TYR A 169 -2.96 -6.45 3.99
N LEU A 170 -3.10 -7.57 4.70
CA LEU A 170 -3.77 -7.62 6.00
C LEU A 170 -2.80 -8.05 7.11
N PRO A 171 -1.90 -7.17 7.59
CA PRO A 171 -0.92 -7.55 8.60
C PRO A 171 -1.60 -7.95 9.92
N VAL A 172 -1.00 -8.92 10.62
CA VAL A 172 -1.49 -9.39 11.93
C VAL A 172 -0.48 -9.06 13.02
N VAL A 173 -0.86 -8.15 13.92
CA VAL A 173 0.00 -7.66 15.00
C VAL A 173 -0.73 -7.88 16.32
N GLN A 174 -0.07 -8.57 17.25
CA GLN A 174 -0.62 -8.92 18.57
C GLN A 174 -2.00 -9.62 18.48
N GLY A 175 -2.17 -10.49 17.48
CA GLY A 175 -3.42 -11.21 17.23
C GLY A 175 -4.54 -10.37 16.59
N LYS A 176 -4.28 -9.09 16.28
CA LYS A 176 -5.23 -8.20 15.62
C LYS A 176 -4.87 -8.02 14.14
N THR A 177 -5.84 -8.24 13.27
CA THR A 177 -5.69 -7.99 11.82
C THR A 177 -5.96 -6.52 11.52
N TYR A 178 -5.14 -5.92 10.66
CA TYR A 178 -5.32 -4.55 10.17
C TYR A 178 -5.58 -4.57 8.66
N MET A 179 -6.26 -3.56 8.14
CA MET A 179 -6.49 -3.39 6.71
C MET A 179 -5.55 -2.34 6.13
N THR A 180 -4.74 -2.74 5.16
CA THR A 180 -3.89 -1.84 4.38
C THR A 180 -4.15 -2.04 2.90
N ALA A 181 -4.15 -0.95 2.15
CA ALA A 181 -4.39 -1.01 0.72
C ALA A 181 -3.66 0.12 -0.02
N VAL A 182 -3.31 -0.16 -1.27
CA VAL A 182 -2.81 0.83 -2.22
C VAL A 182 -3.61 0.72 -3.51
N VAL A 183 -4.08 1.86 -4.01
CA VAL A 183 -4.78 1.99 -5.28
C VAL A 183 -3.85 2.59 -6.33
N PHE A 184 -3.97 2.11 -7.57
CA PHE A 184 -3.11 2.51 -8.69
C PHE A 184 -3.85 2.42 -10.01
N ARG A 185 -3.29 3.05 -11.05
CA ARG A 185 -3.90 3.22 -12.36
C ARG A 185 -2.93 2.90 -13.48
N ASN A 186 -3.45 2.66 -14.68
CA ASN A 186 -2.63 2.47 -15.88
C ASN A 186 -2.47 3.79 -16.64
N ASN A 187 -1.31 4.42 -16.51
CA ASN A 187 -0.94 5.65 -17.23
C ASN A 187 -0.33 5.40 -18.62
N LYS A 188 -0.24 4.16 -19.09
CA LYS A 188 0.24 3.85 -20.45
C LYS A 188 -0.84 3.94 -21.52
N VAL A 189 -2.10 4.01 -21.10
CA VAL A 189 -3.28 4.02 -21.98
C VAL A 189 -3.65 5.45 -22.34
#